data_AF-A0A6B3QPA9-F1
#
_entry.id   AF-A0A6B3QPA9-F1
#
_cell.length_a   1.000
_cell.length_b   1.000
_cell.length_c   1.000
_cell.angle_alpha   90.00
_cell.angle_beta   90.00
_cell.angle_gamma   90.00
#
_symmetry.space_group_name_H-M   'P 1'
#
loop_
_entity.id
_entity.type
_entity.pdbx_description
1 polymer ?
#
loop_
_entity_poly.entity_id
_entity_poly.type
_entity_poly.pdbx_seq_one_letter_code
_entity_poly.pdbx_strand_id
1 'polypeptide(L)' 'MTDRVIPSTAALAGWRKSSYSNDQGGSCLEVLDGDRRGVPVRDSKHPHGPAVIVPAPAWSTFVTAVRSGRFPA' A
#
# COMPACT_ATOMS: atom_id res chain seq x y z
N MET A 1 -18.21 7.54 -5.52
CA MET A 1 -17.57 6.23 -5.23
C MET A 1 -16.05 6.34 -5.39
N THR A 2 -15.44 7.39 -4.83
CA THR A 2 -14.02 7.76 -4.96
C THR A 2 -13.33 7.89 -3.60
N ASP A 3 -14.03 7.51 -2.53
CA ASP A 3 -13.60 7.70 -1.13
C ASP A 3 -12.35 6.89 -0.74
N ARG A 4 -11.90 5.97 -1.59
CA ARG A 4 -10.74 5.10 -1.34
C ARG A 4 -9.50 5.48 -2.13
N VAL A 5 -9.42 6.70 -2.65
CA VAL A 5 -8.23 7.17 -3.37
C VAL A 5 -7.74 8.49 -2.78
N ILE A 6 -6.44 8.56 -2.53
CA ILE A 6 -5.72 9.81 -2.25
C ILE A 6 -5.17 10.29 -3.59
N PRO A 7 -5.62 11.43 -4.15
CA PRO A 7 -5.20 11.85 -5.49
C PRO A 7 -3.72 12.22 -5.61
N SER A 8 -3.12 12.73 -4.53
CA SER A 8 -1.69 13.00 -4.46
C SER A 8 -1.15 12.73 -3.06
N THR A 9 -0.02 12.04 -2.99
CA THR A 9 0.67 11.74 -1.74
C THR A 9 1.77 12.73 -1.38
N ALA A 10 1.88 13.87 -2.07
CA ALA A 10 3.00 14.81 -1.90
C ALA A 10 3.16 15.32 -0.45
N ALA A 11 2.06 15.49 0.28
CA ALA A 11 2.07 15.95 1.67
C ALA A 11 2.13 14.83 2.73
N LEU A 12 2.17 13.56 2.31
CA LEU A 12 2.19 12.41 3.21
C LEU A 12 3.62 11.89 3.39
N ALA A 13 4.02 11.70 4.65
CA ALA A 13 5.32 11.18 5.04
C ALA A 13 5.17 9.87 5.83
N GLY A 14 6.28 9.15 6.04
CA GLY A 14 6.29 7.89 6.81
C GLY A 14 6.01 6.63 5.99
N TRP A 15 6.12 6.71 4.66
CA TRP A 15 5.95 5.56 3.77
C TRP A 15 7.01 4.50 4.01
N ARG A 16 6.57 3.25 4.16
CA ARG A 16 7.42 2.07 4.27
C ARG A 16 7.48 1.36 2.93
N LYS A 17 8.66 1.34 2.33
CA LYS A 17 8.95 0.63 1.09
C LYS A 17 9.02 -0.89 1.32
N SER A 18 8.48 -1.67 0.39
CA SER A 18 8.63 -3.12 0.40
C SER A 18 10.09 -3.51 0.14
N SER A 19 10.61 -4.50 0.88
CA SER A 19 11.95 -5.07 0.64
C SER A 19 12.07 -5.79 -0.71
N TYR A 20 10.95 -6.10 -1.35
CA TYR A 20 10.89 -6.69 -2.69
C TYR A 20 10.88 -5.62 -3.81
N SER A 21 10.89 -4.33 -3.46
CA SER A 21 11.01 -3.23 -4.40
C SER A 21 12.49 -2.96 -4.69
N ASN A 22 12.91 -3.13 -5.94
CA ASN A 22 14.25 -2.82 -6.40
C ASN A 22 14.23 -2.18 -7.79
N ASP A 23 15.38 -1.62 -8.19
CA ASP A 23 15.53 -0.92 -9.47
C ASP A 23 15.67 -1.87 -10.67
N GLN A 24 15.66 -3.19 -10.45
CA GLN A 24 15.81 -4.21 -11.48
C GLN A 24 14.48 -4.73 -12.05
N GLY A 25 13.42 -3.93 -11.98
CA GLY A 25 12.13 -4.28 -12.59
C GLY A 25 11.13 -4.98 -11.68
N GLY A 26 11.36 -4.98 -10.36
CA GLY A 26 10.36 -5.42 -9.39
C GLY A 26 9.09 -4.57 -9.37
N SER A 27 8.01 -5.13 -8.82
CA SER A 27 6.78 -4.39 -8.48
C SER A 27 7.07 -3.51 -7.26
N CYS A 28 7.29 -2.21 -7.50
CA CYS A 28 7.67 -1.26 -6.47
C CYS A 28 6.45 -0.72 -5.72
N LEU A 29 6.31 -1.05 -4.44
CA LEU A 29 5.18 -0.63 -3.62
C LEU A 29 5.64 -0.07 -2.27
N GLU A 30 4.94 0.96 -1.81
CA GLU A 30 5.06 1.48 -0.45
C GLU A 30 3.69 1.53 0.21
N VAL A 31 3.68 1.36 1.53
CA VAL A 31 2.48 1.47 2.36
C VAL A 31 2.67 2.53 3.44
N LEU A 32 1.58 3.19 3.83
CA LEU A 32 1.57 4.10 4.97
C LEU A 32 0.87 3.44 6.14
N ASP A 33 1.63 3.10 7.17
CA ASP A 33 1.09 2.51 8.39
C ASP A 33 0.46 3.62 9.27
N GLY A 34 -0.64 3.32 9.97
CA GLY A 34 -1.23 4.22 10.96
C GLY A 34 -2.10 5.39 10.43
N ASP A 35 -2.42 5.42 9.13
CA ASP A 35 -3.38 6.39 8.60
C ASP A 35 -4.82 6.10 9.10
N ARG A 36 -5.54 7.15 9.51
CA ARG A 36 -6.88 7.00 10.09
C ARG A 36 -7.93 6.49 9.09
N ARG A 37 -7.68 6.63 7.79
CA ARG A 37 -8.58 6.19 6.72
C ARG A 37 -8.39 4.72 6.36
N GLY A 38 -7.27 4.10 6.76
CA GLY A 38 -6.92 2.72 6.42
C GLY A 38 -5.43 2.57 6.15
N VAL A 39 -5.07 1.70 5.21
CA VAL A 39 -3.69 1.49 4.74
C VAL A 39 -3.58 2.01 3.32
N PRO A 40 -3.06 3.23 3.12
CA PRO A 40 -2.67 3.72 1.80
C PRO A 40 -1.57 2.86 1.19
N VAL A 41 -1.75 2.50 -0.08
CA VAL A 41 -0.77 1.78 -0.90
C VAL A 41 -0.49 2.62 -2.15
N ARG A 42 0.79 2.85 -2.45
CA ARG A 42 1.23 3.61 -3.64
C ARG A 42 2.33 2.89 -4.39
N ASP A 43 2.50 3.29 -5.65
CA ASP A 43 3.66 2.94 -6.47
C ASP A 43 4.88 3.77 -6.03
N SER A 44 5.98 3.10 -5.67
CA SER A 44 7.21 3.79 -5.26
C SER A 44 7.85 4.60 -6.39
N LYS A 45 7.57 4.27 -7.66
CA LYS A 45 8.06 4.98 -8.83
C LYS A 45 7.34 6.31 -9.05
N HIS A 46 6.17 6.47 -8.42
CA HIS A 46 5.34 7.67 -8.49
C HIS A 46 5.04 8.19 -7.07
N PRO A 47 6.06 8.62 -6.29
CA PRO A 47 5.91 8.97 -4.87
C PRO A 47 5.04 10.22 -4.59
N HIS A 48 4.63 10.94 -5.63
CA HIS A 48 3.69 12.07 -5.52
C HIS A 48 2.35 11.80 -6.22
N GLY A 49 2.22 10.63 -6.85
CA GLY A 49 1.01 10.18 -7.52
C GLY A 49 -0.08 9.74 -6.55
N PRO A 50 -1.13 9.09 -7.07
CA PRO A 50 -2.25 8.65 -6.25
C PRO A 50 -1.91 7.41 -5.41
N ALA A 51 -2.63 7.25 -4.29
CA ALA A 51 -2.61 6.05 -3.47
C ALA A 51 -4.02 5.48 -3.29
N VAL A 52 -4.12 4.15 -3.22
CA VAL A 52 -5.37 3.46 -2.90
C VAL A 52 -5.42 3.20 -1.39
N ILE A 53 -6.54 3.54 -0.77
CA ILE A 53 -6.78 3.26 0.65
C ILE A 53 -7.45 1.90 0.78
N VAL A 54 -6.75 0.95 1.41
CA VAL A 54 -7.34 -0.32 1.83
C VAL A 54 -7.90 -0.16 3.25
N PRO A 55 -9.19 -0.44 3.50
CA PRO A 55 -9.73 -0.39 4.85
C PRO A 55 -8.94 -1.29 5.82
N ALA A 56 -8.67 -0.82 7.03
CA ALA A 56 -7.87 -1.57 8.00
C ALA A 56 -8.36 -3.01 8.26
N PRO A 57 -9.69 -3.28 8.41
CA PRO A 57 -10.16 -4.66 8.58
C PRO A 57 -9.83 -5.55 7.37
N ALA A 58 -9.98 -5.03 6.15
CA ALA A 58 -9.68 -5.76 4.93
C ALA A 58 -8.17 -6.04 4.78
N TRP A 59 -7.33 -5.07 5.14
CA TRP A 59 -5.88 -5.24 5.17
C TRP A 59 -5.45 -6.33 6.15
N SER A 60 -5.98 -6.31 7.38
CA SER A 60 -5.71 -7.35 8.37
C SER A 60 -6.14 -8.74 7.89
N THR A 61 -7.35 -8.87 7.34
CA THR A 61 -7.83 -10.13 6.77
C THR A 61 -6.92 -10.62 5.64
N PHE A 62 -6.50 -9.73 4.74
CA PHE A 62 -5.59 -10.06 3.65
C PHE A 62 -4.23 -10.57 4.15
N VAL A 63 -3.60 -9.85 5.08
CA VAL A 63 -2.30 -10.25 5.65
C VAL A 63 -2.39 -11.59 6.38
N THR A 64 -3.46 -11.82 7.15
CA THR A 64 -3.71 -13.11 7.80
C THR A 64 -3.85 -14.23 6.76
N ALA A 65 -4.59 -14.00 5.67
CA ALA A 65 -4.78 -14.98 4.61
C ALA A 65 -3.45 -15.33 3.91
N VAL A 66 -2.63 -14.33 3.56
CA VAL A 66 -1.27 -14.52 3.00
C VAL A 66 -0.41 -15.33 3.96
N ARG A 67 -0.35 -14.95 5.24
CA ARG A 67 0.44 -15.66 6.25
C ARG A 67 -0.01 -17.11 6.44
N SER A 68 -1.29 -17.38 6.27
CA SER A 68 -1.85 -18.74 6.36
C SER A 68 -1.73 -19.56 5.07
N GLY A 69 -1.08 -19.05 4.02
CA GLY A 69 -0.90 -19.76 2.75
C GLY A 69 -2.20 -19.94 1.94
N ARG A 70 -3.18 -19.04 2.13
CA ARG A 70 -4.48 -19.11 1.42
C ARG A 70 -4.45 -18.58 -0.01
N PHE A 71 -3.34 -17.99 -0.43
CA PHE A 71 -3.10 -17.58 -1.81
C PHE A 71 -2.03 -18.47 -2.41
N PRO A 72 -2.23 -18.99 -3.64
CA PRO A 72 -1.18 -19.68 -4.36
C PRO A 72 0.01 -18.74 -4.59
N ALA A 73 1.21 -19.32 -4.63
CA ALA A 73 2.44 -18.63 -4.98
C ALA A 73 2.50 -18.33 -6.49
#